data_AF-A0A3D4X6T3-F1
#
_entry.id   AF-A0A3D4X6T3-F1
#
_cell.length_a   1.000
_cell.length_b   1.000
_cell.length_c   1.000
_cell.angle_alpha   90.00
_cell.angle_beta   90.00
_cell.angle_gamma   90.00
#
_symmetry.space_group_name_H-M   'P 1'
#
loop_
_entity.id
_entity.type
_entity.pdbx_description
1 polymer ?
#
loop_
_entity_poly.entity_id
_entity_poly.type
_entity_poly.pdbx_seq_one_letter_code
_entity_poly.pdbx_strand_id
1 'polypeptide(L)' 'MTEKEMLKLSVEEFSRLQRFMSLADKNSEVYKAMKERYIDLKVILTTSGVNLTELDRLKE' A
#
# COMPACT_ATOMS: atom_id res chain seq x y z
N MET A 1 -12.19 6.44 16.19
CA MET A 1 -11.46 7.07 15.08
C MET A 1 -12.45 7.55 14.05
N THR A 2 -12.20 8.70 13.45
CA THR A 2 -12.97 9.23 12.33
C THR A 2 -12.56 8.56 11.02
N GLU A 3 -13.41 8.65 10.00
CA GLU A 3 -13.10 8.16 8.65
C GLU A 3 -11.82 8.80 8.08
N LYS A 4 -11.61 10.11 8.32
CA LYS A 4 -10.38 10.81 7.92
C LYS A 4 -9.13 10.25 8.62
N GLU A 5 -9.21 9.89 9.89
CA GLU A 5 -8.10 9.28 10.62
C GLU A 5 -7.79 7.88 10.10
N MET A 6 -8.81 7.07 9.81
CA MET A 6 -8.65 5.75 9.17
C MET A 6 -7.96 5.88 7.81
N LEU A 7 -8.41 6.82 6.97
CA LEU A 7 -7.86 7.02 5.64
C LEU A 7 -6.40 7.48 5.69
N LYS A 8 -6.07 8.40 6.59
CA LYS A 8 -4.69 8.85 6.83
C LYS A 8 -3.79 7.65 7.17
N LEU A 9 -4.23 6.78 8.07
CA LEU A 9 -3.47 5.58 8.43
C LEU A 9 -3.29 4.62 7.27
N SER A 10 -4.33 4.38 6.47
CA SER A 10 -4.22 3.54 5.27
C SER A 10 -3.21 4.10 4.26
N VAL A 11 -3.15 5.42 4.07
CA VAL A 11 -2.14 6.07 3.21
C VAL A 11 -0.73 5.90 3.78
N GLU A 12 -0.56 6.09 5.09
CA GLU A 12 0.74 5.89 5.77
C GLU A 12 1.20 4.43 5.69
N GLU A 13 0.30 3.46 5.89
CA GLU A 13 0.59 2.03 5.72
C GLU A 13 0.98 1.70 4.29
N PHE A 14 0.22 2.18 3.30
CA PHE A 14 0.53 1.93 1.88
C PHE A 14 1.91 2.48 1.50
N SER A 15 2.26 3.67 1.99
CA SER A 15 3.58 4.24 1.75
C SER A 15 4.70 3.43 2.40
N ARG A 16 4.50 2.98 3.64
CA ARG A 16 5.47 2.18 4.40
C ARG A 16 5.69 0.80 3.79
N LEU A 17 4.61 0.14 3.40
CA LEU A 17 4.64 -1.19 2.79
C LEU A 17 5.43 -1.16 1.48
N GLN A 18 5.16 -0.18 0.61
CA GLN A 18 5.91 -0.01 -0.62
C GLN A 18 7.41 0.19 -0.38
N ARG A 19 7.79 0.92 0.69
CA ARG A 19 9.21 1.06 1.08
C ARG A 19 9.81 -0.29 1.45
N PHE A 20 9.13 -1.12 2.23
CA PHE A 20 9.65 -2.45 2.58
C PHE A 20 9.72 -3.38 1.39
N MET A 21 8.69 -3.40 0.54
CA MET A 21 8.71 -4.14 -0.72
C MET A 21 9.88 -3.72 -1.61
N SER A 22 10.19 -2.42 -1.71
CA SER A 22 11.33 -1.94 -2.51
C SER A 22 12.70 -2.43 -2.01
N LEU A 23 12.79 -2.86 -0.75
CA LEU A 23 14.02 -3.33 -0.12
C LEU A 23 14.12 -4.86 -0.06
N ALA A 24 13.03 -5.58 -0.34
CA ALA A 24 12.98 -7.02 -0.23
C ALA A 24 13.31 -7.71 -1.57
N ASP A 25 13.84 -8.93 -1.51
CA ASP A 25 14.00 -9.78 -2.68
C ASP A 25 12.62 -10.14 -3.24
N LYS A 26 12.37 -9.80 -4.51
CA LYS A 26 11.10 -10.03 -5.20
C LYS A 26 10.68 -11.51 -5.25
N ASN A 27 11.63 -12.43 -5.16
CA ASN A 27 11.34 -13.87 -5.18
C ASN A 27 11.07 -14.44 -3.79
N SER A 28 11.30 -13.67 -2.72
CA SER A 28 11.09 -14.12 -1.35
C SER A 28 9.61 -14.27 -1.01
N GLU A 29 9.29 -15.23 -0.15
CA GLU A 29 7.94 -15.39 0.40
C GLU A 29 7.47 -14.14 1.17
N VAL A 30 8.41 -13.41 1.78
CA VAL A 30 8.13 -12.13 2.46
C VAL A 30 7.64 -11.08 1.48
N TYR A 31 8.27 -10.96 0.31
CA TYR A 31 7.81 -10.04 -0.73
C TYR A 31 6.43 -10.40 -1.25
N LYS A 32 6.17 -11.69 -1.50
CA LYS A 32 4.86 -12.18 -1.95
C LYS A 32 3.76 -11.83 -0.94
N ALA A 33 3.99 -12.07 0.35
CA ALA A 33 3.04 -11.71 1.41
C ALA A 33 2.82 -10.18 1.50
N MET A 34 3.87 -9.37 1.34
CA MET A 34 3.71 -7.91 1.28
C MET A 34 2.93 -7.46 0.06
N LYS A 35 3.09 -8.13 -1.09
CA LYS A 35 2.38 -7.82 -2.33
C LYS A 35 0.88 -8.03 -2.18
N GLU A 36 0.44 -9.08 -1.49
CA GLU A 36 -0.98 -9.29 -1.16
C GLU A 36 -1.55 -8.08 -0.41
N ARG A 37 -0.87 -7.65 0.66
CA ARG A 37 -1.30 -6.48 1.44
C ARG A 37 -1.25 -5.17 0.63
N TYR A 38 -0.31 -5.04 -0.29
CA TYR A 38 -0.20 -3.89 -1.18
C TYR A 38 -1.40 -3.80 -2.12
N ILE A 39 -1.86 -4.93 -2.66
CA ILE A 39 -3.06 -5.00 -3.49
C ILE A 39 -4.30 -4.64 -2.67
N ASP A 40 -4.45 -5.20 -1.46
CA ASP A 40 -5.59 -4.89 -0.57
C ASP A 40 -5.68 -3.39 -0.28
N LEU A 41 -4.56 -2.77 0.11
CA LEU A 41 -4.52 -1.33 0.40
C LEU A 41 -4.79 -0.49 -0.86
N LYS A 42 -4.30 -0.91 -2.03
CA LYS A 42 -4.55 -0.23 -3.31
C LYS A 42 -6.03 -0.24 -3.65
N VAL A 43 -6.72 -1.36 -3.45
CA VAL A 43 -8.19 -1.46 -3.63
C VAL A 43 -8.92 -0.56 -2.64
N ILE A 44 -8.61 -0.66 -1.34
CA ILE A 44 -9.26 0.15 -0.29
C ILE A 44 -9.13 1.64 -0.62
N LEU A 45 -7.91 2.13 -0.83
CA LEU A 45 -7.65 3.54 -1.10
C LEU A 45 -8.36 4.03 -2.38
N THR A 46 -8.36 3.21 -3.44
CA THR A 46 -9.07 3.53 -4.68
C THR A 46 -10.58 3.63 -4.46
N THR A 47 -11.18 2.67 -3.75
CA THR A 47 -12.62 2.69 -3.42
C THR A 47 -13.00 3.84 -2.48
N SER A 48 -12.05 4.31 -1.65
CA SER A 48 -12.21 5.51 -0.82
C SER A 48 -11.98 6.83 -1.58
N GLY A 49 -11.80 6.79 -2.91
CA GLY A 49 -11.64 7.98 -3.75
C GLY A 49 -10.26 8.64 -3.65
N VAL A 50 -9.25 7.95 -3.14
CA VAL A 50 -7.87 8.47 -3.08
C VAL A 50 -7.23 8.35 -4.46
N ASN A 51 -6.65 9.45 -4.95
CA ASN A 51 -5.82 9.41 -6.15
C ASN A 51 -4.45 8.79 -5.85
N LEU A 52 -4.19 7.62 -6.42
CA LEU A 52 -2.94 6.87 -6.20
C LEU A 52 -1.81 7.22 -7.17
N THR A 53 -1.99 8.12 -8.14
CA THR A 53 -1.02 8.38 -9.23
C THR A 53 0.41 8.61 -8.73
N GLU A 54 0.57 9.41 -7.66
CA GLU A 54 1.87 9.69 -7.03
C GLU A 54 2.17 8.78 -5.83
N LEU A 55 1.13 8.17 -5.25
CA LEU A 55 1.27 7.33 -4.05
C LEU A 55 1.75 5.92 -4.39
N ASP A 56 1.36 5.39 -5.55
CA ASP A 56 1.79 4.09 -6.06
C ASP A 56 3.12 4.22 -6.83
N ARG A 57 4.21 3.99 -6.10
CA ARG A 57 5.59 4.06 -6.58
C ARG A 57 6.08 2.78 -7.21
N LEU A 58 5.56 1.63 -6.79
CA LEU A 58 6.00 0.32 -7.30
C LEU A 58 5.37 0.00 -8.65
N LYS A 59 4.17 0.52 -8.92
CA LYS A 59 3.43 0.31 -10.17
C LYS A 59 3.26 -1.17 -10.53
N GLU A 60 3.14 -2.00 -9.50
CA GLU A 60 2.77 -3.42 -9.61
C GLU A 60 1.25 -3.62 -9.58
#